data_AF-A0A0P9SVB4-F1
#
_entry.id   AF-A0A0P9SVB4-F1
#
_cell.length_a   1.000
_cell.length_b   1.000
_cell.length_c   1.000
_cell.angle_alpha   90.00
_cell.angle_beta   90.00
_cell.angle_gamma   90.00
#
_symmetry.space_group_name_H-M   'P 1'
#
loop_
_entity.id
_entity.type
_entity.pdbx_description
1 polymer ?
#
loop_
_entity_poly.entity_id
_entity_poly.type
_entity_poly.pdbx_seq_one_letter_code
_entity_poly.pdbx_strand_id
1 'polypeptide(L)'
;MSKKRKGVPEIPRDDYVYGHTTDIVSQLTVTFDPKGGVTIAEIDPDSIHRKLSHPKAKGDKIILSTPAHDFSLPETYTQELQARFDYVAAVDTNTIADHQGPTRFDGYVVSAATVSVIAEPLRSLHEKSIFQPLVTYLILDPDFVFSHEPLGWHLALTRHMNTPHLRSSRLGVIVDHDLRAHPAINARERPYYGDYLIPKHAALIYASADKRDTIGNRMIHYCDNIAGQILTQFKQYGIAAVLKQESFRVGSAVCVAIPHPEQKTPA
;
A
#
# COMPACT_ATOMS: atom_id res chain seq x y z
N MET A 1 -1.20 -35.42 18.11
CA MET A 1 -1.16 -33.98 17.78
C MET A 1 -1.23 -33.83 16.27
N SER A 2 -2.32 -33.27 15.74
CA SER A 2 -2.53 -33.12 14.29
C SER A 2 -1.58 -32.05 13.73
N LYS A 3 -0.81 -32.39 12.69
CA LYS A 3 0.05 -31.45 11.97
C LYS A 3 -0.83 -30.38 11.33
N LYS A 4 -0.67 -29.12 11.76
CA LYS A 4 -1.31 -27.93 11.16
C LYS A 4 -1.11 -27.95 9.63
N ARG A 5 -2.20 -27.90 8.86
CA ARG A 5 -2.13 -27.68 7.40
C ARG A 5 -1.54 -26.28 7.16
N LYS A 6 -0.44 -26.20 6.41
CA LYS A 6 0.12 -24.92 5.94
C LYS A 6 -0.96 -24.18 5.14
N GLY A 7 -1.20 -22.91 5.47
CA GLY A 7 -2.03 -22.01 4.65
C GLY A 7 -3.44 -21.69 5.18
N VAL A 8 -3.89 -22.30 6.28
CA VAL A 8 -5.18 -21.91 6.90
C VAL A 8 -4.94 -20.79 7.92
N PRO A 9 -5.60 -19.62 7.80
CA PRO A 9 -5.49 -18.55 8.79
C PRO A 9 -5.85 -19.04 10.19
N GLU A 10 -5.12 -18.61 11.23
CA GLU A 10 -5.41 -19.00 12.62
C GLU A 10 -6.74 -18.44 13.15
N ILE A 11 -7.25 -17.39 12.51
CA ILE A 11 -8.54 -16.78 12.81
C ILE A 11 -9.32 -16.75 11.49
N PRO A 12 -10.59 -17.22 11.46
CA PRO A 12 -11.45 -17.13 10.28
C PRO A 12 -11.48 -15.71 9.70
N ARG A 13 -11.68 -15.64 8.38
CA ARG A 13 -11.73 -14.38 7.63
C ARG A 13 -13.11 -14.21 7.05
N ASP A 14 -13.61 -12.99 7.16
CA ASP A 14 -14.79 -12.55 6.43
C ASP A 14 -14.30 -11.85 5.17
N ASP A 15 -14.85 -12.27 4.02
CA ASP A 15 -14.51 -11.74 2.70
C ASP A 15 -15.81 -11.28 2.03
N TYR A 16 -15.86 -10.00 1.67
CA TYR A 16 -17.07 -9.38 1.13
C TYR A 16 -16.73 -8.20 0.22
N VAL A 17 -17.65 -7.90 -0.70
CA VAL A 17 -17.65 -6.67 -1.47
C VAL A 17 -18.74 -5.76 -0.90
N TYR A 18 -18.45 -4.47 -0.78
CA TYR A 18 -19.41 -3.47 -0.34
C TYR A 18 -19.22 -2.18 -1.15
N GLY A 19 -20.26 -1.35 -1.17
CA GLY A 19 -20.22 0.00 -1.74
C GLY A 19 -21.10 0.93 -0.92
N HIS A 20 -20.99 2.23 -1.19
CA HIS A 20 -21.77 3.29 -0.60
C HIS A 20 -22.58 4.02 -1.66
N THR A 21 -23.73 4.54 -1.26
CA THR A 21 -24.47 5.52 -2.06
C THR A 21 -23.85 6.90 -1.83
N THR A 22 -23.92 7.79 -2.84
CA THR A 22 -23.42 9.18 -2.69
C THR A 22 -24.21 9.95 -1.64
N ASP A 23 -25.53 9.74 -1.62
CA ASP A 23 -26.47 10.38 -0.68
C ASP A 23 -27.24 9.34 0.15
N ILE A 24 -27.97 9.80 1.17
CA ILE A 24 -28.93 8.96 1.89
C ILE A 24 -30.08 8.62 0.95
N VAL A 25 -30.26 7.32 0.68
CA VAL A 25 -31.37 6.81 -0.14
C VAL A 25 -32.40 6.06 0.71
N SER A 26 -33.66 6.09 0.29
CA SER A 26 -34.74 5.33 0.94
C SER A 26 -34.95 3.93 0.34
N GLN A 27 -34.32 3.62 -0.78
CA GLN A 27 -34.42 2.34 -1.48
C GLN A 27 -33.12 2.01 -2.24
N LEU A 28 -32.87 0.72 -2.45
CA LEU A 28 -31.81 0.20 -3.32
C LEU A 28 -32.42 -0.71 -4.38
N THR A 29 -32.06 -0.49 -5.63
CA THR A 29 -32.50 -1.28 -6.78
C THR A 29 -31.43 -2.30 -7.13
N VAL A 30 -31.65 -3.56 -6.75
CA VAL A 30 -30.72 -4.66 -7.02
C VAL A 30 -31.15 -5.42 -8.26
N THR A 31 -30.24 -5.55 -9.23
CA THR A 31 -30.44 -6.35 -10.44
C THR A 31 -29.46 -7.50 -10.47
N PHE A 32 -29.97 -8.69 -10.82
CA PHE A 32 -29.19 -9.90 -11.03
C PHE A 32 -29.11 -10.20 -12.52
N ASP A 33 -27.90 -10.33 -13.06
CA ASP A 33 -27.73 -10.79 -14.43
C ASP A 33 -27.86 -12.33 -14.52
N PRO A 34 -28.10 -12.90 -15.72
CA PRO A 34 -28.25 -14.35 -15.88
C PRO A 34 -26.99 -15.18 -15.54
N LYS A 35 -25.83 -14.53 -15.40
CA LYS A 35 -24.55 -15.14 -15.02
C LYS A 35 -24.27 -15.02 -13.51
N GLY A 36 -25.20 -14.45 -12.74
CA GLY A 36 -25.08 -14.24 -11.29
C GLY A 36 -24.38 -12.95 -10.89
N GLY A 37 -24.11 -12.04 -11.82
CA GLY A 37 -23.60 -10.70 -11.53
C GLY A 37 -24.65 -9.86 -10.81
N VAL A 38 -24.20 -9.03 -9.85
CA VAL A 38 -25.06 -8.15 -9.05
C VAL A 38 -24.71 -6.71 -9.36
N THR A 39 -25.71 -5.90 -9.68
CA THR A 39 -25.59 -4.45 -9.83
C THR A 39 -26.61 -3.75 -8.92
N ILE A 40 -26.17 -2.68 -8.25
CA ILE A 40 -27.04 -1.85 -7.41
C ILE A 40 -26.99 -0.43 -7.98
N ALA A 41 -28.13 0.08 -8.45
CA ALA A 41 -28.16 1.29 -9.29
C ALA A 41 -27.73 2.57 -8.55
N GLU A 42 -28.03 2.64 -7.25
CA GLU A 42 -27.81 3.82 -6.41
C GLU A 42 -26.41 3.86 -5.77
N ILE A 43 -25.60 2.81 -5.96
CA ILE A 43 -24.24 2.74 -5.44
C ILE A 43 -23.32 3.59 -6.31
N ASP A 44 -22.49 4.40 -5.67
CA ASP A 44 -21.35 5.04 -6.31
C ASP A 44 -20.33 3.97 -6.72
N PRO A 45 -20.07 3.77 -8.02
CA PRO A 45 -19.13 2.76 -8.49
C PRO A 45 -17.72 2.93 -7.93
N ASP A 46 -17.28 4.17 -7.67
CA ASP A 46 -15.94 4.45 -7.13
C ASP A 46 -15.81 4.12 -5.63
N SER A 47 -16.94 3.91 -4.96
CA SER A 47 -16.99 3.48 -3.57
C SER A 47 -16.91 1.96 -3.38
N ILE A 48 -17.00 1.17 -4.46
CA ILE A 48 -17.04 -0.29 -4.37
C ILE A 48 -15.65 -0.83 -4.01
N HIS A 49 -15.58 -1.67 -2.97
CA HIS A 49 -14.34 -2.27 -2.50
C HIS A 49 -14.55 -3.71 -2.03
N ARG A 50 -13.57 -4.56 -2.29
CA ARG A 50 -13.44 -5.87 -1.66
C ARG A 50 -12.65 -5.74 -0.37
N LYS A 51 -13.16 -6.32 0.72
CA LYS A 51 -12.53 -6.33 2.04
C LYS A 51 -12.33 -7.74 2.55
N LEU A 52 -11.14 -7.96 3.11
CA LEU A 52 -10.85 -9.09 3.96
C LEU A 52 -10.70 -8.60 5.40
N SER A 53 -11.48 -9.16 6.32
CA SER A 53 -11.44 -8.77 7.74
C SER A 53 -11.50 -9.95 8.68
N HIS A 54 -11.34 -9.66 9.97
CA HIS A 54 -11.68 -10.60 11.03
C HIS A 54 -12.29 -9.87 12.23
N PRO A 55 -13.19 -10.53 12.99
CA PRO A 55 -13.80 -9.93 14.16
C PRO A 55 -12.78 -9.53 15.23
N LYS A 56 -13.01 -8.39 15.88
CA LYS A 56 -12.35 -7.94 17.13
C LYS A 56 -13.39 -7.31 18.06
N ALA A 57 -13.03 -7.18 19.35
CA ALA A 57 -13.92 -6.62 20.38
C ALA A 57 -14.43 -5.19 20.11
N LYS A 58 -13.75 -4.41 19.26
CA LYS A 58 -14.11 -3.03 18.89
C LYS A 58 -14.48 -2.90 17.40
N GLY A 59 -15.13 -3.91 16.85
CA GLY A 59 -15.45 -4.01 15.42
C GLY A 59 -14.36 -4.71 14.63
N ASP A 60 -14.63 -4.97 13.35
CA ASP A 60 -13.78 -5.81 12.53
C ASP A 60 -12.44 -5.16 12.23
N LYS A 61 -11.38 -5.97 12.30
CA LYS A 61 -10.07 -5.56 11.81
C LYS A 61 -9.98 -5.84 10.32
N ILE A 62 -9.84 -4.77 9.54
CA ILE A 62 -9.54 -4.88 8.11
C ILE A 62 -8.08 -5.34 7.95
N ILE A 63 -7.91 -6.40 7.17
CA ILE A 63 -6.60 -6.96 6.79
C ILE A 63 -6.20 -6.43 5.42
N LEU A 64 -7.20 -6.18 4.57
CA LEU A 64 -7.00 -5.85 3.17
C LEU A 64 -8.24 -5.12 2.64
N SER A 65 -8.04 -4.08 1.85
CA SER A 65 -9.11 -3.37 1.16
C SER A 65 -8.63 -3.00 -0.23
N THR A 66 -9.33 -3.46 -1.27
CA THR A 66 -8.95 -3.24 -2.67
C THR A 66 -10.13 -2.63 -3.42
N PRO A 67 -9.91 -1.58 -4.22
CA PRO A 67 -10.96 -1.02 -5.07
C PRO A 67 -11.57 -2.11 -5.96
N ALA A 68 -12.87 -2.04 -6.16
CA ALA A 68 -13.62 -2.94 -7.01
C ALA A 68 -14.53 -2.18 -7.98
N HIS A 69 -14.98 -2.84 -9.04
CA HIS A 69 -15.83 -2.26 -10.10
C HIS A 69 -17.23 -2.86 -10.12
N ASP A 70 -17.41 -3.98 -9.44
CA ASP A 70 -18.65 -4.73 -9.37
C ASP A 70 -18.69 -5.49 -8.03
N PHE A 71 -19.81 -6.15 -7.78
CA PHE A 71 -20.02 -6.99 -6.60
C PHE A 71 -19.57 -8.45 -6.83
N SER A 72 -18.74 -8.70 -7.84
CA SER A 72 -18.17 -10.03 -8.06
C SER A 72 -17.11 -10.34 -6.99
N LEU A 73 -17.05 -11.60 -6.57
CA LEU A 73 -16.08 -12.05 -5.56
C LEU A 73 -15.24 -13.19 -6.13
N PRO A 74 -14.10 -12.89 -6.80
CA PRO A 74 -13.13 -13.89 -7.23
C PRO A 74 -12.71 -14.82 -6.10
N GLU A 75 -12.46 -16.09 -6.41
CA GLU A 75 -12.17 -17.14 -5.40
C GLU A 75 -10.97 -16.80 -4.52
N THR A 76 -9.98 -16.09 -5.07
CA THR A 76 -8.77 -15.69 -4.36
C THR A 76 -8.48 -14.20 -4.51
N TYR A 77 -7.79 -13.65 -3.51
CA TYR A 77 -7.29 -12.28 -3.59
C TYR A 77 -6.23 -12.07 -4.70
N THR A 78 -5.48 -13.13 -5.02
CA THR A 78 -4.52 -13.06 -6.13
C THR A 78 -5.26 -12.82 -7.45
N GLN A 79 -6.36 -13.52 -7.69
CA GLN A 79 -7.21 -13.30 -8.88
C GLN A 79 -7.82 -11.90 -8.88
N GLU A 80 -8.20 -11.36 -7.70
CA GLU A 80 -8.65 -9.97 -7.57
C GLU A 80 -7.60 -8.99 -8.10
N LEU A 81 -6.36 -9.10 -7.60
CA LEU A 81 -5.26 -8.23 -8.03
C LEU A 81 -4.99 -8.38 -9.52
N GLN A 82 -4.95 -9.61 -10.03
CA GLN A 82 -4.72 -9.91 -11.45
C GLN A 82 -5.80 -9.34 -12.36
N ALA A 83 -7.06 -9.38 -11.91
CA ALA A 83 -8.18 -8.85 -12.67
C ALA A 83 -8.13 -7.32 -12.78
N ARG A 84 -7.59 -6.63 -11.77
CA ARG A 84 -7.68 -5.16 -11.64
C ARG A 84 -6.40 -4.42 -11.99
N PHE A 85 -5.25 -5.04 -11.79
CA PHE A 85 -3.95 -4.40 -11.94
C PHE A 85 -3.04 -5.24 -12.81
N ASP A 86 -2.22 -4.55 -13.60
CA ASP A 86 -1.17 -5.17 -14.41
C ASP A 86 0.13 -5.27 -13.62
N TYR A 87 0.39 -4.31 -12.73
CA TYR A 87 1.55 -4.27 -11.85
C TYR A 87 1.15 -3.81 -10.45
N VAL A 88 1.96 -4.20 -9.46
CA VAL A 88 1.82 -3.73 -8.08
C VAL A 88 3.16 -3.32 -7.49
N ALA A 89 3.09 -2.29 -6.67
CA ALA A 89 4.17 -1.88 -5.78
C ALA A 89 3.64 -1.76 -4.36
N ALA A 90 4.50 -1.93 -3.37
CA ALA A 90 4.18 -1.63 -1.99
C ALA A 90 5.08 -0.51 -1.47
N VAL A 91 4.51 0.36 -0.66
CA VAL A 91 5.19 1.48 -0.01
C VAL A 91 4.83 1.48 1.47
N ASP A 92 5.85 1.57 2.30
CA ASP A 92 5.72 1.57 3.77
C ASP A 92 6.77 2.51 4.35
N THR A 93 6.41 3.28 5.38
CA THR A 93 7.26 4.34 5.94
C THR A 93 7.46 4.21 7.44
N ASN A 94 8.63 3.72 7.85
CA ASN A 94 9.00 3.69 9.25
C ASN A 94 9.62 4.99 9.71
N THR A 95 9.22 5.46 10.90
CA THR A 95 9.77 6.68 11.53
C THR A 95 10.51 6.31 12.79
N ILE A 96 11.70 6.88 13.02
CA ILE A 96 12.39 6.69 14.29
C ILE A 96 11.61 7.42 15.38
N ALA A 97 11.08 6.65 16.33
CA ALA A 97 10.34 7.15 17.47
C ALA A 97 10.73 6.39 18.74
N ASP A 98 10.48 7.01 19.89
CA ASP A 98 10.51 6.40 21.21
C ASP A 98 9.12 6.52 21.88
N HIS A 99 9.05 6.26 23.18
CA HIS A 99 7.81 6.29 23.95
C HIS A 99 7.18 7.71 24.06
N GLN A 100 7.92 8.76 23.73
CA GLN A 100 7.47 10.15 23.73
C GLN A 100 7.14 10.66 22.33
N GLY A 101 7.39 9.86 21.29
CA GLY A 101 7.09 10.20 19.89
C GLY A 101 8.33 10.20 19.00
N PRO A 102 8.27 10.88 17.84
CA PRO A 102 9.37 10.94 16.88
C PRO A 102 10.65 11.51 17.49
N THR A 103 11.76 10.80 17.33
CA THR A 103 13.08 11.24 17.80
C THR A 103 13.72 12.17 16.78
N ARG A 104 14.31 13.27 17.25
CA ARG A 104 15.03 14.22 16.40
C ARG A 104 16.55 14.01 16.44
N PHE A 105 17.17 14.10 15.28
CA PHE A 105 18.61 14.04 15.07
C PHE A 105 19.02 15.34 14.37
N ASP A 106 19.83 16.17 15.04
CA ASP A 106 20.25 17.49 14.52
C ASP A 106 19.08 18.34 13.98
N GLY A 107 17.95 18.33 14.71
CA GLY A 107 16.74 19.04 14.33
C GLY A 107 15.79 18.29 13.38
N TYR A 108 16.19 17.16 12.78
CA TYR A 108 15.37 16.42 11.82
C TYR A 108 14.68 15.22 12.45
N VAL A 109 13.40 15.00 12.13
CA VAL A 109 12.78 13.68 12.27
C VAL A 109 13.20 12.83 11.08
N VAL A 110 13.53 11.56 11.35
CA VAL A 110 14.10 10.64 10.35
C VAL A 110 13.17 9.47 10.12
N SER A 111 12.81 9.27 8.85
CA SER A 111 12.00 8.15 8.40
C SER A 111 12.63 7.44 7.21
N ALA A 112 12.26 6.18 7.00
CA ALA A 112 12.66 5.37 5.85
C ALA A 112 11.39 4.91 5.13
N ALA A 113 11.16 5.44 3.92
CA ALA A 113 10.08 4.99 3.04
C ALA A 113 10.63 3.97 2.05
N THR A 114 10.24 2.70 2.18
CA THR A 114 10.70 1.63 1.31
C THR A 114 9.67 1.31 0.24
N VAL A 115 10.13 1.22 -1.00
CA VAL A 115 9.34 0.77 -2.15
C VAL A 115 9.80 -0.63 -2.56
N SER A 116 8.86 -1.56 -2.60
CA SER A 116 9.07 -2.88 -3.21
C SER A 116 8.10 -3.11 -4.36
N VAL A 117 8.48 -3.97 -5.28
CA VAL A 117 7.70 -4.26 -6.50
C VAL A 117 7.63 -5.74 -6.78
N ILE A 118 6.63 -6.11 -7.57
CA ILE A 118 6.66 -7.34 -8.36
C ILE A 118 7.04 -6.89 -9.79
N ALA A 119 8.24 -7.24 -10.23
CA ALA A 119 8.78 -6.78 -11.50
C ALA A 119 8.02 -7.34 -12.72
N GLU A 120 7.45 -8.53 -12.56
CA GLU A 120 6.67 -9.20 -13.60
C GLU A 120 5.20 -8.73 -13.59
N PRO A 121 4.53 -8.74 -14.76
CA PRO A 121 3.09 -8.49 -14.82
C PRO A 121 2.30 -9.46 -13.94
N LEU A 122 1.27 -8.97 -13.26
CA LEU A 122 0.48 -9.77 -12.33
C LEU A 122 -0.20 -10.97 -12.99
N ARG A 123 -0.54 -10.91 -14.28
CA ARG A 123 -1.06 -12.08 -15.02
C ARG A 123 -0.09 -13.29 -15.01
N SER A 124 1.19 -13.05 -14.77
CA SER A 124 2.24 -14.08 -14.67
C SER A 124 2.54 -14.47 -13.22
N LEU A 125 1.84 -13.86 -12.25
CA LEU A 125 2.04 -14.08 -10.83
C LEU A 125 1.74 -15.53 -10.44
N HIS A 126 2.70 -16.14 -9.76
CA HIS A 126 2.62 -17.50 -9.26
C HIS A 126 3.12 -17.50 -7.80
N GLU A 127 2.90 -18.59 -7.06
CA GLU A 127 3.19 -18.62 -5.61
C GLU A 127 4.63 -18.29 -5.22
N LYS A 128 5.58 -18.37 -6.16
CA LYS A 128 7.01 -18.07 -5.97
C LYS A 128 7.43 -16.66 -6.37
N SER A 129 6.50 -15.80 -6.82
CA SER A 129 6.86 -14.45 -7.26
C SER A 129 7.64 -13.71 -6.17
N ILE A 130 8.82 -13.23 -6.55
CA ILE A 130 9.79 -12.63 -5.65
C ILE A 130 9.49 -11.13 -5.54
N PHE A 131 9.31 -10.65 -4.30
CA PHE A 131 9.27 -9.22 -4.03
C PHE A 131 10.68 -8.66 -4.15
N GLN A 132 10.84 -7.62 -4.96
CA GLN A 132 12.12 -6.97 -5.14
C GLN A 132 12.09 -5.60 -4.46
N PRO A 133 13.10 -5.27 -3.64
CA PRO A 133 13.23 -3.92 -3.14
C PRO A 133 13.71 -3.04 -4.28
N LEU A 134 13.00 -1.95 -4.53
CA LEU A 134 13.34 -1.00 -5.59
C LEU A 134 14.25 0.10 -5.04
N VAL A 135 13.81 0.74 -3.96
CA VAL A 135 14.50 1.87 -3.34
C VAL A 135 14.03 2.01 -1.89
N THR A 136 14.89 2.54 -1.03
CA THR A 136 14.46 3.15 0.24
C THR A 136 14.85 4.62 0.24
N TYR A 137 13.91 5.49 0.57
CA TYR A 137 14.17 6.90 0.79
C TYR A 137 14.38 7.16 2.27
N LEU A 138 15.57 7.63 2.65
CA LEU A 138 15.74 8.29 3.94
C LEU A 138 15.19 9.71 3.83
N ILE A 139 14.21 10.02 4.68
CA ILE A 139 13.52 11.30 4.75
C ILE A 139 13.95 11.99 6.03
N LEU A 140 14.57 13.16 5.90
CA LEU A 140 14.98 14.01 7.00
C LEU A 140 14.11 15.28 6.96
N ASP A 141 13.16 15.40 7.87
CA ASP A 141 12.22 16.53 7.88
C ASP A 141 12.37 17.38 9.14
N PRO A 142 12.75 18.66 9.02
CA PRO A 142 12.77 19.57 10.15
C PRO A 142 11.35 19.94 10.63
N ASP A 143 10.36 19.88 9.74
CA ASP A 143 9.00 20.39 9.96
C ASP A 143 7.97 19.26 10.14
N PHE A 144 8.43 18.07 10.58
CA PHE A 144 7.56 16.91 10.78
C PHE A 144 6.36 17.24 11.67
N VAL A 145 5.15 17.03 11.13
CA VAL A 145 3.90 17.27 11.86
C VAL A 145 3.29 15.97 12.38
N PHE A 146 3.03 15.00 11.50
CA PHE A 146 2.25 13.82 11.89
C PHE A 146 2.71 12.51 11.25
N SER A 147 2.96 12.49 9.94
CA SER A 147 3.36 11.27 9.23
C SER A 147 4.13 11.58 7.96
N HIS A 148 5.09 10.72 7.64
CA HIS A 148 5.81 10.72 6.37
C HIS A 148 5.22 9.74 5.35
N GLU A 149 4.16 9.00 5.68
CA GLU A 149 3.53 8.02 4.78
C GLU A 149 3.12 8.64 3.44
N PRO A 150 2.30 9.72 3.40
CA PRO A 150 2.02 10.46 2.16
C PRO A 150 3.24 10.87 1.34
N LEU A 151 4.33 11.28 2.02
CA LEU A 151 5.57 11.67 1.33
C LEU A 151 6.28 10.44 0.73
N GLY A 152 6.32 9.32 1.44
CA GLY A 152 6.82 8.05 0.92
C GLY A 152 6.08 7.63 -0.35
N TRP A 153 4.74 7.72 -0.34
CA TRP A 153 3.91 7.43 -1.51
C TRP A 153 4.20 8.40 -2.66
N HIS A 154 4.36 9.69 -2.35
CA HIS A 154 4.67 10.71 -3.34
C HIS A 154 6.01 10.44 -4.04
N LEU A 155 7.05 10.08 -3.28
CA LEU A 155 8.36 9.71 -3.82
C LEU A 155 8.26 8.48 -4.73
N ALA A 156 7.54 7.44 -4.28
CA ALA A 156 7.33 6.22 -5.05
C ALA A 156 6.60 6.51 -6.38
N LEU A 157 5.47 7.21 -6.29
CA LEU A 157 4.63 7.54 -7.43
C LEU A 157 5.35 8.41 -8.47
N THR A 158 5.98 9.50 -8.02
CA THR A 158 6.55 10.50 -8.93
C THR A 158 7.90 10.12 -9.51
N ARG A 159 8.73 9.37 -8.76
CA ARG A 159 10.11 9.06 -9.18
C ARG A 159 10.27 7.68 -9.81
N HIS A 160 9.40 6.72 -9.48
CA HIS A 160 9.54 5.34 -9.96
C HIS A 160 8.36 4.85 -10.78
N MET A 161 7.15 5.30 -10.45
CA MET A 161 5.94 4.78 -11.07
C MET A 161 5.44 5.66 -12.22
N ASN A 162 6.04 6.83 -12.41
CA ASN A 162 5.64 7.80 -13.43
C ASN A 162 6.41 7.63 -14.75
N THR A 163 6.57 6.39 -15.23
CA THR A 163 7.24 6.10 -16.50
C THR A 163 6.23 5.99 -17.66
N PRO A 164 6.63 6.20 -18.93
CA PRO A 164 5.73 6.01 -20.07
C PRO A 164 5.03 4.64 -20.09
N HIS A 165 5.77 3.57 -19.76
CA HIS A 165 5.24 2.19 -19.71
C HIS A 165 4.19 1.99 -18.61
N LEU A 166 4.45 2.50 -17.40
CA LEU A 166 3.52 2.34 -16.28
C LEU A 166 2.29 3.23 -16.43
N ARG A 167 2.40 4.41 -17.07
CA ARG A 167 1.26 5.28 -17.36
C ARG A 167 0.20 4.63 -18.26
N SER A 168 0.60 3.66 -19.10
CA SER A 168 -0.32 2.86 -19.93
C SER A 168 -0.79 1.57 -19.26
N SER A 169 -0.39 1.31 -18.02
CA SER A 169 -0.70 0.08 -17.28
C SER A 169 -1.55 0.40 -16.04
N ARG A 170 -2.34 -0.56 -15.57
CA ARG A 170 -3.10 -0.42 -14.31
C ARG A 170 -2.19 -0.75 -13.13
N LEU A 171 -1.95 0.21 -12.26
CA LEU A 171 -1.00 0.10 -11.15
C LEU A 171 -1.73 0.05 -9.80
N GLY A 172 -1.48 -1.01 -9.03
CA GLY A 172 -1.88 -1.07 -7.63
C GLY A 172 -0.74 -0.60 -6.72
N VAL A 173 -1.03 0.32 -5.80
CA VAL A 173 -0.06 0.80 -4.81
C VAL A 173 -0.52 0.36 -3.42
N ILE A 174 0.17 -0.64 -2.88
CA ILE A 174 -0.15 -1.25 -1.60
C ILE A 174 0.49 -0.43 -0.49
N VAL A 175 -0.32 0.01 0.47
CA VAL A 175 0.09 0.81 1.63
C VAL A 175 -0.67 0.31 2.87
N ASP A 176 -0.16 0.59 4.07
CA ASP A 176 -0.79 0.17 5.33
C ASP A 176 -1.38 1.35 6.13
N HIS A 177 -1.33 2.56 5.59
CA HIS A 177 -1.78 3.78 6.25
C HIS A 177 -3.01 4.41 5.57
N ASP A 178 -3.76 5.22 6.33
CA ASP A 178 -4.96 5.97 5.90
C ASP A 178 -6.06 5.19 5.16
N LEU A 179 -6.34 3.96 5.56
CA LEU A 179 -7.42 3.12 4.98
C LEU A 179 -8.73 3.89 4.72
N ARG A 180 -9.14 4.77 5.65
CA ARG A 180 -10.39 5.53 5.53
C ARG A 180 -10.37 6.59 4.42
N ALA A 181 -9.20 7.06 4.03
CA ALA A 181 -9.05 8.07 2.99
C ALA A 181 -8.91 7.45 1.59
N HIS A 182 -8.59 6.16 1.48
CA HIS A 182 -8.34 5.49 0.19
C HIS A 182 -9.47 5.66 -0.83
N PRO A 183 -10.78 5.52 -0.48
CA PRO A 183 -11.85 5.73 -1.45
C PRO A 183 -11.80 7.14 -2.09
N ALA A 184 -11.78 8.19 -1.27
CA ALA A 184 -11.73 9.57 -1.75
C ALA A 184 -10.43 9.90 -2.50
N ILE A 185 -9.29 9.30 -2.10
CA ILE A 185 -8.02 9.43 -2.82
C ILE A 185 -8.11 8.77 -4.19
N ASN A 186 -8.61 7.54 -4.27
CA ASN A 186 -8.72 6.76 -5.51
C ASN A 186 -9.72 7.39 -6.50
N ALA A 187 -10.80 7.96 -5.98
CA ALA A 187 -11.75 8.77 -6.74
C ALA A 187 -11.17 10.14 -7.18
N ARG A 188 -9.99 10.52 -6.67
CA ARG A 188 -9.33 11.83 -6.88
C ARG A 188 -10.14 13.01 -6.38
N GLU A 189 -10.99 12.80 -5.38
CA GLU A 189 -11.73 13.85 -4.68
C GLU A 189 -10.88 14.49 -3.58
N ARG A 190 -9.89 13.75 -3.07
CA ARG A 190 -8.95 14.20 -2.05
C ARG A 190 -7.51 13.99 -2.52
N PRO A 191 -6.61 14.96 -2.36
CA PRO A 191 -5.19 14.76 -2.62
C PRO A 191 -4.58 13.77 -1.62
N TYR A 192 -3.64 12.96 -2.10
CA TYR A 192 -2.92 12.02 -1.24
C TYR A 192 -1.72 12.69 -0.56
N TYR A 193 -1.16 13.75 -1.15
CA TYR A 193 -0.04 14.52 -0.61
C TYR A 193 -0.07 15.97 -1.11
N GLY A 194 -0.07 16.96 -0.22
CA GLY A 194 -0.20 18.37 -0.63
C GLY A 194 -1.41 18.59 -1.54
N ASP A 195 -1.20 19.16 -2.72
CA ASP A 195 -2.22 19.33 -3.76
C ASP A 195 -2.21 18.22 -4.84
N TYR A 196 -1.44 17.15 -4.62
CA TYR A 196 -1.29 16.06 -5.58
C TYR A 196 -2.42 15.03 -5.46
N LEU A 197 -3.17 14.88 -6.55
CA LEU A 197 -4.14 13.79 -6.75
C LEU A 197 -3.43 12.53 -7.26
N ILE A 198 -3.97 11.35 -6.96
CA ILE A 198 -3.38 10.08 -7.44
C ILE A 198 -3.48 10.01 -8.98
N PRO A 199 -2.46 9.49 -9.69
CA PRO A 199 -2.52 9.33 -11.14
C PRO A 199 -3.69 8.46 -11.59
N LYS A 200 -4.29 8.78 -12.76
CA LYS A 200 -5.47 8.06 -13.28
C LYS A 200 -5.28 6.55 -13.47
N HIS A 201 -4.05 6.12 -13.68
CA HIS A 201 -3.69 4.72 -13.92
C HIS A 201 -3.30 3.98 -12.64
N ALA A 202 -3.33 4.65 -11.47
CA ALA A 202 -2.93 4.10 -10.19
C ALA A 202 -4.09 4.12 -9.18
N ALA A 203 -4.11 3.14 -8.28
CA ALA A 203 -5.02 3.13 -7.13
C ALA A 203 -4.32 2.61 -5.87
N LEU A 204 -4.63 3.20 -4.72
CA LEU A 204 -4.22 2.72 -3.42
C LEU A 204 -4.97 1.44 -3.04
N ILE A 205 -4.23 0.53 -2.44
CA ILE A 205 -4.70 -0.73 -1.89
C ILE A 205 -4.24 -0.78 -0.44
N TYR A 206 -5.16 -0.96 0.49
CA TYR A 206 -4.78 -1.13 1.89
C TYR A 206 -4.38 -2.58 2.17
N ALA A 207 -3.26 -2.79 2.84
CA ALA A 207 -2.88 -4.08 3.42
C ALA A 207 -2.27 -3.89 4.82
N SER A 208 -2.76 -4.63 5.81
CA SER A 208 -2.20 -4.60 7.17
C SER A 208 -0.84 -5.33 7.24
N ALA A 209 0.16 -4.72 7.89
CA ALA A 209 1.46 -5.34 8.19
C ALA A 209 1.37 -6.51 9.20
N ASP A 210 0.38 -6.49 10.10
CA ASP A 210 0.21 -7.47 11.19
C ASP A 210 -0.13 -8.90 10.74
N LYS A 211 -0.35 -9.11 9.43
CA LYS A 211 -0.73 -10.40 8.84
C LYS A 211 0.19 -10.73 7.66
N ARG A 212 0.16 -11.98 7.21
CA ARG A 212 0.93 -12.43 6.02
C ARG A 212 0.06 -13.25 5.07
N ASP A 213 -1.25 -13.08 5.20
CA ASP A 213 -2.26 -13.94 4.60
C ASP A 213 -2.32 -13.75 3.08
N THR A 214 -2.09 -12.53 2.61
CA THR A 214 -2.13 -12.19 1.18
C THR A 214 -0.78 -11.67 0.67
N ILE A 215 -0.65 -11.56 -0.65
CA ILE A 215 0.52 -10.96 -1.31
C ILE A 215 0.75 -9.54 -0.81
N GLY A 216 -0.31 -8.72 -0.73
CA GLY A 216 -0.19 -7.34 -0.24
C GLY A 216 0.35 -7.26 1.18
N ASN A 217 -0.15 -8.10 2.09
CA ASN A 217 0.37 -8.12 3.46
C ASN A 217 1.85 -8.54 3.52
N ARG A 218 2.26 -9.50 2.68
CA ARG A 218 3.66 -9.92 2.61
C ARG A 218 4.56 -8.84 2.01
N MET A 219 4.08 -8.06 1.04
CA MET A 219 4.85 -6.95 0.47
C MET A 219 5.04 -5.81 1.47
N ILE A 220 4.01 -5.45 2.25
CA ILE A 220 4.14 -4.46 3.33
C ILE A 220 5.15 -4.92 4.37
N HIS A 221 5.02 -6.16 4.85
CA HIS A 221 5.99 -6.72 5.80
C HIS A 221 7.42 -6.73 5.24
N TYR A 222 7.57 -6.92 3.93
CA TYR A 222 8.87 -6.85 3.27
C TYR A 222 9.45 -5.43 3.30
N CYS A 223 8.64 -4.42 3.00
CA CYS A 223 9.05 -3.01 3.10
C CYS A 223 9.41 -2.61 4.54
N ASP A 224 8.57 -2.97 5.52
CA ASP A 224 8.77 -2.68 6.95
C ASP A 224 10.13 -3.21 7.46
N ASN A 225 10.44 -4.47 7.13
CA ASN A 225 11.73 -5.09 7.48
C ASN A 225 12.93 -4.30 6.92
N ILE A 226 12.86 -3.90 5.64
CA ILE A 226 13.95 -3.18 4.98
C ILE A 226 14.07 -1.77 5.54
N ALA A 227 12.95 -1.07 5.74
CA ALA A 227 12.93 0.24 6.37
C ALA A 227 13.57 0.18 7.76
N GLY A 228 13.23 -0.83 8.58
CA GLY A 228 13.83 -1.06 9.89
C GLY A 228 15.35 -1.32 9.84
N GLN A 229 15.84 -2.06 8.84
CA GLN A 229 17.28 -2.27 8.62
C GLN A 229 17.99 -0.96 8.27
N ILE A 230 17.43 -0.17 7.36
CA ILE A 230 17.98 1.14 6.96
C ILE A 230 18.01 2.10 8.15
N LEU A 231 16.96 2.16 8.97
CA LEU A 231 16.95 3.00 10.17
C LEU A 231 17.96 2.52 11.23
N THR A 232 18.21 1.21 11.31
CA THR A 232 19.26 0.66 12.19
C THR A 232 20.64 1.11 11.71
N GLN A 233 20.90 1.04 10.40
CA GLN A 233 22.15 1.54 9.82
C GLN A 233 22.30 3.06 10.01
N PHE A 234 21.23 3.83 9.82
CA PHE A 234 21.21 5.26 10.11
C PHE A 234 21.67 5.55 11.54
N LYS A 235 21.16 4.82 12.54
CA LYS A 235 21.56 4.98 13.95
C LYS A 235 23.04 4.68 14.20
N GLN A 236 23.66 3.81 13.38
CA GLN A 236 25.08 3.46 13.49
C GLN A 236 25.98 4.51 12.84
N TYR A 237 25.65 4.98 11.63
CA TYR A 237 26.46 5.94 10.88
C TYR A 237 26.23 7.40 11.29
N GLY A 238 25.03 7.71 11.79
CA GLY A 238 24.62 9.04 12.23
C GLY A 238 24.26 10.00 11.10
N ILE A 239 23.57 11.08 11.49
CA ILE A 239 23.03 12.05 10.55
C ILE A 239 24.10 12.78 9.71
N ALA A 240 25.28 13.05 10.29
CA ALA A 240 26.36 13.73 9.60
C ALA A 240 26.90 12.94 8.39
N ALA A 241 26.79 11.61 8.40
CA ALA A 241 27.17 10.78 7.25
C ALA A 241 26.11 10.85 6.13
N VAL A 242 24.83 10.92 6.51
CA VAL A 242 23.71 10.99 5.57
C VAL A 242 23.62 12.36 4.89
N LEU A 243 23.86 13.45 5.63
CA LEU A 243 23.86 14.81 5.06
C LEU A 243 24.99 15.06 4.04
N LYS A 244 25.98 14.16 3.96
CA LYS A 244 27.03 14.20 2.92
C LYS A 244 26.65 13.47 1.63
N GLN A 245 25.57 12.69 1.65
CA GLN A 245 25.11 11.95 0.48
C GLN A 245 24.42 12.88 -0.51
N GLU A 246 24.36 12.46 -1.78
CA GLU A 246 23.53 13.11 -2.76
C GLU A 246 22.06 13.07 -2.30
N SER A 247 21.43 14.24 -2.28
CA SER A 247 20.08 14.41 -1.75
C SER A 247 19.30 15.40 -2.61
N PHE A 248 17.98 15.37 -2.44
CA PHE A 248 17.07 16.32 -3.05
C PHE A 248 16.01 16.73 -2.03
N ARG A 249 15.30 17.82 -2.31
CA ARG A 249 14.26 18.33 -1.42
C ARG A 249 12.86 18.05 -1.94
N VAL A 250 11.95 17.76 -1.02
CA VAL A 250 10.50 17.74 -1.25
C VAL A 250 9.86 18.55 -0.13
N GLY A 251 9.46 19.79 -0.44
CA GLY A 251 9.10 20.75 0.59
C GLY A 251 10.30 21.07 1.50
N SER A 252 10.07 21.00 2.82
CA SER A 252 11.10 21.16 3.86
C SER A 252 12.04 19.95 3.96
N ALA A 253 11.55 18.75 3.60
CA ALA A 253 12.26 17.51 3.80
C ALA A 253 13.44 17.34 2.84
N VAL A 254 14.55 16.82 3.37
CA VAL A 254 15.71 16.36 2.61
C VAL A 254 15.59 14.85 2.43
N CYS A 255 15.59 14.40 1.18
CA CYS A 255 15.43 13.00 0.83
C CYS A 255 16.73 12.46 0.22
N VAL A 256 17.16 11.30 0.69
CA VAL A 256 18.30 10.54 0.15
C VAL A 256 17.76 9.22 -0.40
N ALA A 257 18.01 8.95 -1.67
CA ALA A 257 17.64 7.69 -2.30
C ALA A 257 18.72 6.64 -2.04
N ILE A 258 18.33 5.51 -1.47
CA ILE A 258 19.18 4.34 -1.27
C ILE A 258 18.69 3.27 -2.24
N PRO A 259 19.34 3.11 -3.41
CA PRO A 259 18.95 2.09 -4.37
C PRO A 259 19.27 0.70 -3.82
N HIS A 260 18.38 -0.26 -4.07
CA HIS A 260 18.66 -1.66 -3.76
C HIS A 260 19.06 -2.39 -5.04
N PRO A 261 20.16 -3.17 -5.04
CA PRO A 261 20.52 -3.98 -6.19
C PRO A 261 19.43 -5.01 -6.47
N GLU A 262 19.10 -5.23 -7.75
CA GLU A 262 18.17 -6.29 -8.15
C GLU A 262 18.62 -7.64 -7.56
N GLN A 263 17.74 -8.27 -6.80
CA GLN A 263 17.96 -9.64 -6.36
C GLN A 263 17.74 -10.55 -7.58
N LYS A 264 18.83 -11.06 -8.15
CA LYS A 264 18.75 -12.06 -9.23
C LYS A 264 17.92 -13.24 -8.74
N THR A 265 16.85 -13.56 -9.46
CA THR A 265 16.07 -14.78 -9.27
C THR A 265 17.04 -15.97 -9.32
N PRO A 266 17.06 -16.86 -8.30
CA PRO A 266 17.80 -18.11 -8.43
C PRO A 266 17.25 -18.87 -9.65
N ALA A 267 18.14 -19.23 -10.57
CA ALA A 267 17.81 -20.06 -11.73
C ALA A 267 17.27 -21.45 -11.32
#